data_AF-A0A183V871-F1
#
_entry.id   AF-A0A183V871-F1
#
_cell.length_a   1.000
_cell.length_b   1.000
_cell.length_c   1.000
_cell.angle_alpha   90.00
_cell.angle_beta   90.00
_cell.angle_gamma   90.00
#
_symmetry.space_group_name_H-M   'P 1'
#
loop_
_entity.id
_entity.type
_entity.pdbx_description
1 polymer ?
#
loop_
_entity_poly.entity_id
_entity_poly.type
_entity_poly.pdbx_seq_one_letter_code
_entity_poly.pdbx_strand_id
1 'polypeptide(L)'
;LPTVAERQEMFELYLKRIKLDQKPEYYSKRLAQMTPGFSGADIANVVNEAAIRAASTEKPLVTVDELDFSLQRILAGAEKRSRTLIEEEREIVAYHESGHALVGWLLEHTDALLKVRLGNLLMKGTQGGIKYFRRVAKVPPLEPSNRGQSII
;
A
#
# COMPACT_ATOMS: atom_id res chain seq x y z
N LEU A 1 2.31 10.75 19.58
CA LEU A 1 2.71 10.63 18.15
C LEU A 1 2.00 11.72 17.36
N PRO A 2 2.64 12.31 16.34
CA PRO A 2 2.13 13.49 15.66
C PRO A 2 0.76 13.26 15.00
N THR A 3 -0.06 14.31 14.96
CA THR A 3 -1.36 14.37 14.28
C THR A 3 -1.20 14.29 12.76
N VAL A 4 -2.30 14.10 12.03
CA VAL A 4 -2.25 14.02 10.55
C VAL A 4 -1.72 15.32 9.92
N ALA A 5 -2.11 16.48 10.47
CA ALA A 5 -1.65 17.78 9.99
C ALA A 5 -0.14 17.96 10.23
N GLU A 6 0.34 17.64 11.44
CA GLU A 6 1.77 17.71 11.75
C GLU A 6 2.60 16.77 10.86
N ARG A 7 2.11 15.55 10.60
CA ARG A 7 2.80 14.64 9.66
C ARG A 7 2.81 15.19 8.24
N GLN A 8 1.75 15.86 7.79
CA GLN A 8 1.73 16.51 6.48
C GLN A 8 2.82 17.57 6.38
N GLU A 9 2.94 18.46 7.36
CA GLU A 9 3.99 19.48 7.41
C GLU A 9 5.39 18.87 7.45
N MET A 10 5.57 17.79 8.21
CA MET A 10 6.83 17.04 8.23
C MET A 10 7.18 16.46 6.85
N PHE A 11 6.22 15.81 6.18
CA PHE A 11 6.43 15.32 4.81
C PHE A 11 6.83 16.46 3.88
N GLU A 12 6.16 17.61 3.92
CA GLU A 12 6.50 18.76 3.08
C GLU A 12 7.92 19.28 3.35
N LEU A 13 8.35 19.34 4.62
CA LEU A 13 9.69 19.76 4.99
C LEU A 13 10.77 18.83 4.40
N TYR A 14 10.59 17.51 4.50
CA TYR A 14 11.56 16.54 4.00
C TYR A 14 11.52 16.42 2.47
N LEU A 15 10.34 16.44 1.87
CA LEU A 15 10.15 16.41 0.41
C LEU A 15 10.82 17.60 -0.29
N LYS A 16 10.83 18.79 0.33
CA LYS A 16 11.55 19.96 -0.19
C LYS A 16 13.07 19.77 -0.34
N ARG A 17 13.66 18.77 0.33
CA ARG A 17 15.11 18.50 0.29
C ARG A 17 15.53 17.57 -0.85
N ILE A 18 14.58 16.99 -1.59
CA ILE A 18 14.84 16.05 -2.67
C ILE A 18 14.26 16.56 -4.00
N LYS A 19 14.74 16.02 -5.12
CA LYS A 19 14.24 16.36 -6.45
C LYS A 19 12.97 15.57 -6.76
N LEU A 20 11.85 16.28 -6.89
CA LEU A 20 10.53 15.73 -7.17
C LEU A 20 10.07 16.15 -8.57
N ASP A 21 9.21 15.33 -9.17
CA ASP A 21 8.48 15.64 -10.40
C ASP A 21 7.31 16.61 -10.17
N GLN A 22 6.70 16.57 -8.99
CA GLN A 22 5.59 17.43 -8.59
C GLN A 22 5.91 18.20 -7.31
N LYS A 23 5.10 19.21 -7.01
CA LYS A 23 5.25 19.98 -5.77
C LYS A 23 5.02 19.09 -4.53
N PRO A 24 5.72 19.33 -3.41
CA PRO A 24 5.57 18.55 -2.17
C PRO A 24 4.12 18.39 -1.69
N GLU A 25 3.28 19.42 -1.87
CA GLU A 25 1.89 19.45 -1.44
C GLU A 25 1.00 18.43 -2.18
N TYR A 26 1.42 18.01 -3.38
CA TYR A 26 0.76 16.94 -4.13
C TYR A 26 0.86 15.59 -3.40
N TYR A 27 1.97 15.37 -2.69
CA TYR A 27 2.29 14.11 -2.01
C TYR A 27 1.86 14.10 -0.54
N SER A 28 2.12 15.20 0.16
CA SER A 28 2.10 15.27 1.63
C SER A 28 0.78 14.83 2.25
N LYS A 29 -0.35 15.32 1.70
CA LYS A 29 -1.68 14.99 2.21
C LYS A 29 -2.00 13.50 2.12
N ARG A 30 -1.62 12.86 1.01
CA ARG A 30 -1.84 11.42 0.80
C ARG A 30 -0.93 10.61 1.73
N LEU A 31 0.36 10.94 1.80
CA LEU A 31 1.34 10.23 2.62
C LEU A 31 1.04 10.33 4.12
N ALA A 32 0.61 11.50 4.60
CA ALA A 32 0.24 11.70 6.00
C ALA A 32 -0.97 10.85 6.42
N GLN A 33 -1.95 10.68 5.52
CA GLN A 33 -3.11 9.81 5.75
C GLN A 33 -2.73 8.32 5.79
N MET A 34 -1.71 7.92 5.04
CA MET A 34 -1.26 6.52 4.92
C MET A 34 -0.28 6.09 6.03
N THR A 35 0.11 7.00 6.93
CA THR A 35 1.15 6.78 7.95
C THR A 35 0.66 7.03 9.38
N PRO A 36 -0.47 6.43 9.82
CA PRO A 36 -0.90 6.57 11.21
C PRO A 36 0.16 6.01 12.15
N GLY A 37 0.50 6.76 13.19
CA GLY A 37 1.48 6.35 14.21
C GLY A 37 2.95 6.55 13.83
N PHE A 38 3.27 7.09 12.65
CA PHE A 38 4.66 7.39 12.27
C PHE A 38 5.22 8.54 13.10
N SER A 39 6.48 8.41 13.53
CA SER A 39 7.27 9.49 14.10
C SER A 39 7.92 10.33 13.00
N GLY A 40 8.47 11.50 13.37
CA GLY A 40 9.24 12.32 12.43
C GLY A 40 10.48 11.60 11.86
N ALA A 41 11.08 10.70 12.63
CA ALA A 41 12.20 9.87 12.17
C ALA A 41 11.76 8.86 11.11
N ASP A 42 10.58 8.24 11.28
CA ASP A 42 10.03 7.30 10.29
C ASP A 42 9.71 8.01 8.98
N ILE A 43 9.14 9.23 9.06
CA ILE A 43 8.84 10.07 7.89
C ILE A 43 10.13 10.45 7.15
N ALA A 44 11.15 10.88 7.87
CA ALA A 44 12.46 11.20 7.28
C ALA A 44 13.06 9.97 6.57
N ASN A 45 12.91 8.78 7.16
CA ASN A 45 13.39 7.54 6.59
C ASN A 45 12.67 7.18 5.27
N VAL A 46 11.33 7.35 5.21
CA VAL A 46 10.55 7.13 3.97
C VAL A 46 11.07 7.98 2.83
N VAL A 47 11.29 9.27 3.08
CA VAL A 47 11.75 10.21 2.05
C VAL A 47 13.17 9.87 1.59
N ASN A 48 14.05 9.49 2.53
CA ASN A 48 15.41 9.08 2.20
C ASN A 48 15.47 7.80 1.35
N GLU A 49 14.73 6.75 1.74
CA GLU A 49 14.65 5.51 0.97
C GLU A 49 14.07 5.75 -0.43
N ALA A 50 13.11 6.67 -0.58
CA ALA A 50 12.56 7.04 -1.89
C ALA A 50 13.61 7.71 -2.79
N ALA A 51 14.44 8.59 -2.23
CA ALA A 51 15.56 9.19 -2.96
C ALA A 51 16.62 8.16 -3.36
N ILE A 52 16.98 7.25 -2.44
CA ILE A 52 17.91 6.15 -2.73
C ILE A 52 17.34 5.24 -3.83
N ARG A 53 16.04 4.93 -3.77
CA ARG A 53 15.36 4.12 -4.79
C ARG A 53 15.43 4.78 -6.15
N ALA A 54 15.10 6.07 -6.25
CA ALA A 54 15.18 6.82 -7.50
C ALA A 54 16.60 6.79 -8.07
N ALA A 55 17.61 7.06 -7.25
CA ALA A 55 19.01 7.00 -7.63
C ALA A 55 19.44 5.60 -8.10
N SER A 56 19.01 4.55 -7.39
CA SER A 56 19.28 3.15 -7.75
C SER A 56 18.60 2.69 -9.03
N THR A 57 17.50 3.33 -9.43
CA THR A 57 16.79 3.06 -10.69
C THR A 57 17.17 4.05 -11.80
N GLU A 58 18.23 4.84 -11.61
CA GLU A 58 18.71 5.85 -12.56
C GLU A 58 17.64 6.89 -12.97
N LYS A 59 16.66 7.12 -12.09
CA LYS A 59 15.62 8.14 -12.30
C LYS A 59 16.11 9.51 -11.81
N PRO A 60 15.96 10.58 -12.60
CA PRO A 60 16.43 11.91 -12.22
C PRO A 60 15.56 12.59 -11.14
N LEU A 61 14.31 12.15 -11.00
CA LEU A 61 13.29 12.71 -10.12
C LEU A 61 12.61 11.58 -9.34
N VAL A 62 12.26 11.85 -8.09
CA VAL A 62 11.44 10.98 -7.25
C VAL A 62 9.98 11.18 -7.65
N THR A 63 9.29 10.08 -7.98
CA THR A 63 7.86 10.08 -8.34
C THR A 63 7.01 9.37 -7.29
N VAL A 64 5.71 9.28 -7.55
CA VAL A 64 4.76 8.50 -6.72
C VAL A 64 5.25 7.06 -6.49
N ASP A 65 5.83 6.42 -7.51
CA ASP A 65 6.21 5.01 -7.44
C ASP A 65 7.31 4.75 -6.41
N GLU A 66 8.31 5.63 -6.33
CA GLU A 66 9.41 5.50 -5.38
C GLU A 66 8.96 5.77 -3.94
N LEU A 67 8.09 6.77 -3.76
CA LEU A 67 7.51 7.08 -2.45
C LEU A 67 6.61 5.94 -1.96
N ASP A 68 5.74 5.40 -2.82
CA ASP A 68 4.87 4.27 -2.48
C ASP A 68 5.68 3.00 -2.20
N PHE A 69 6.75 2.74 -2.95
CA PHE A 69 7.66 1.62 -2.70
C PHE A 69 8.34 1.74 -1.34
N SER A 70 8.92 2.90 -1.03
CA SER A 70 9.63 3.13 0.24
C SER A 70 8.68 3.10 1.43
N LEU A 71 7.47 3.64 1.26
CA LEU A 71 6.41 3.55 2.25
C LEU A 71 6.06 2.08 2.54
N GLN A 72 5.78 1.28 1.51
CA GLN A 72 5.47 -0.14 1.66
C GLN A 72 6.62 -0.90 2.32
N ARG A 73 7.87 -0.62 1.94
CA ARG A 73 9.06 -1.24 2.51
C ARG A 73 9.23 -0.93 4.00
N ILE A 74 8.97 0.30 4.44
CA ILE A 74 9.07 0.67 5.86
C ILE A 74 7.90 0.11 6.66
N LEU A 75 6.69 0.15 6.09
CA LEU A 75 5.48 -0.40 6.70
C LEU A 75 5.56 -1.92 6.86
N ALA A 76 5.99 -2.65 5.82
CA ALA A 76 6.29 -4.07 5.89
C ALA A 76 7.52 -4.37 6.77
N GLY A 77 8.31 -3.34 7.08
CA GLY A 77 9.66 -3.38 7.64
C GLY A 77 10.70 -3.87 6.62
N ALA A 78 12.00 -3.64 6.89
CA ALA A 78 13.09 -4.11 6.04
C ALA A 78 12.94 -5.61 5.70
N GLU A 79 12.80 -5.94 4.42
CA GLU A 79 12.80 -7.32 3.94
C GLU A 79 14.12 -7.96 4.36
N LYS A 80 14.07 -8.92 5.29
CA LYS A 80 15.16 -9.88 5.42
C LYS A 80 15.16 -10.65 4.09
N ARG A 81 16.23 -10.53 3.31
CA ARG A 81 16.47 -11.29 2.05
C ARG A 81 16.65 -12.80 2.30
N SER A 82 15.84 -13.40 3.17
CA SER A 82 16.07 -14.74 3.71
C SER A 82 14.75 -15.50 3.76
N ARG A 83 14.24 -15.83 2.57
CA ARG A 83 13.59 -17.09 2.20
C ARG A 83 12.86 -16.88 0.88
N THR A 84 13.38 -17.49 -0.17
CA THR A 84 12.57 -17.80 -1.35
C THR A 84 11.50 -18.78 -0.88
N LEU A 85 10.23 -18.42 -0.98
CA LEU A 85 9.12 -19.35 -0.74
C LEU A 85 9.14 -20.45 -1.80
N ILE A 86 8.90 -21.69 -1.37
CA ILE A 86 8.71 -22.82 -2.29
C ILE A 86 7.35 -22.64 -2.99
N GLU A 87 7.21 -23.12 -4.23
CA GLU A 87 6.01 -22.90 -5.06
C GLU A 87 4.71 -23.35 -4.36
N GLU A 88 4.76 -24.47 -3.61
CA GLU A 88 3.65 -24.97 -2.80
C GLU A 88 3.23 -23.99 -1.69
N GLU A 89 4.18 -23.34 -1.02
CA GLU A 89 3.89 -22.32 0.01
C GLU A 89 3.28 -21.06 -0.63
N ARG A 90 3.71 -20.70 -1.85
CA ARG A 90 3.12 -19.57 -2.59
C ARG A 90 1.68 -19.84 -2.98
N GLU A 91 1.36 -21.07 -3.39
CA GLU A 91 0.00 -21.45 -3.77
C GLU A 91 -0.95 -21.37 -2.57
N ILE A 92 -0.53 -21.90 -1.40
CA ILE A 92 -1.31 -21.84 -0.16
C ILE A 92 -1.59 -20.39 0.25
N VAL A 93 -0.59 -19.51 0.22
CA VAL A 93 -0.79 -18.10 0.57
C VAL A 93 -1.66 -17.38 -0.47
N ALA A 94 -1.53 -17.72 -1.77
CA ALA A 94 -2.39 -17.18 -2.81
C ALA A 94 -3.86 -17.56 -2.58
N TYR A 95 -4.15 -18.81 -2.20
CA TYR A 95 -5.51 -19.20 -1.81
C TYR A 95 -5.98 -18.48 -0.54
N HIS A 96 -5.11 -18.32 0.47
CA HIS A 96 -5.46 -17.61 1.69
C HIS A 96 -5.85 -16.16 1.41
N GLU A 97 -5.01 -15.43 0.67
CA GLU A 97 -5.25 -14.02 0.36
C GLU A 97 -6.40 -13.81 -0.63
N SER A 98 -6.60 -14.72 -1.59
CA SER A 98 -7.77 -14.69 -2.47
C SER A 98 -9.08 -14.97 -1.73
N GLY A 99 -9.06 -15.82 -0.69
CA GLY A 99 -10.21 -16.04 0.19
C GLY A 99 -10.62 -14.77 0.93
N HIS A 100 -9.65 -14.07 1.53
CA HIS A 100 -9.90 -12.75 2.16
C HIS A 100 -10.43 -11.74 1.15
N ALA A 101 -9.92 -11.78 -0.09
CA ALA A 101 -10.36 -10.89 -1.14
C ALA A 101 -11.82 -11.17 -1.58
N LEU A 102 -12.17 -12.43 -1.75
CA LEU A 102 -13.51 -12.85 -2.18
C LEU A 102 -14.56 -12.56 -1.09
N VAL A 103 -14.25 -12.89 0.16
CA VAL A 103 -15.16 -12.64 1.29
C VAL A 103 -15.38 -11.13 1.49
N GLY A 104 -14.32 -10.33 1.42
CA GLY A 104 -14.44 -8.86 1.52
C GLY A 104 -15.17 -8.21 0.33
N TRP A 105 -15.24 -8.89 -0.82
CA TRP A 105 -16.02 -8.43 -1.98
C TRP A 105 -17.52 -8.78 -1.85
N LEU A 106 -17.84 -9.95 -1.31
CA LEU A 106 -19.22 -10.45 -1.22
C LEU A 106 -20.03 -9.85 -0.07
N LEU A 107 -19.39 -9.28 0.95
CA LEU A 107 -20.06 -8.73 2.12
C LEU A 107 -20.33 -7.22 1.98
N GLU A 108 -21.58 -6.81 2.22
CA GLU A 108 -22.04 -5.41 2.07
C GLU A 108 -21.49 -4.42 3.12
N HIS A 109 -20.85 -4.93 4.18
CA HIS A 109 -20.40 -4.15 5.33
C HIS A 109 -18.91 -4.30 5.64
N THR A 110 -18.12 -4.83 4.72
CA THR A 110 -16.66 -4.97 4.88
C THR A 110 -15.90 -3.84 4.19
N ASP A 111 -14.77 -3.44 4.75
CA ASP A 111 -13.89 -2.43 4.15
C ASP A 111 -13.32 -2.95 2.82
N ALA A 112 -13.49 -2.17 1.74
CA ALA A 112 -13.14 -2.57 0.38
C ALA A 112 -11.63 -2.85 0.19
N LEU A 113 -11.32 -3.89 -0.61
CA LEU A 113 -9.96 -4.34 -0.92
C LEU A 113 -9.34 -3.48 -2.03
N LEU A 114 -8.16 -2.90 -1.76
CA LEU A 114 -7.59 -1.89 -2.65
C LEU A 114 -6.73 -2.44 -3.79
N LYS A 115 -6.00 -3.55 -3.62
CA LYS A 115 -5.24 -4.23 -4.69
C LYS A 115 -4.59 -5.49 -4.13
N VAL A 116 -4.92 -6.67 -4.66
CA VAL A 116 -4.16 -7.89 -4.36
C VAL A 116 -3.04 -7.99 -5.39
N ARG A 117 -1.78 -7.98 -4.94
CA ARG A 117 -0.61 -8.21 -5.81
C ARG A 117 0.13 -9.44 -5.31
N LEU A 118 0.18 -10.49 -6.12
CA LEU A 118 0.99 -11.70 -5.88
C LEU A 118 2.46 -11.43 -6.23
N GLY A 119 3.07 -10.42 -5.60
CA GLY A 119 4.50 -10.13 -5.76
C GLY A 119 5.28 -10.65 -4.57
N ASN A 120 6.33 -11.45 -4.83
CA ASN A 120 7.33 -11.99 -3.89
C ASN A 120 6.95 -11.88 -2.41
N LEU A 121 6.15 -12.82 -1.93
CA LEU A 121 5.83 -13.00 -0.52
C LEU A 121 7.11 -13.36 0.24
N LEU A 122 7.71 -12.37 0.90
CA LEU A 122 8.79 -12.60 1.85
C LEU A 122 8.18 -12.73 3.24
N MET A 123 8.31 -13.92 3.85
CA MET A 123 7.79 -14.16 5.20
C MET A 123 8.55 -13.34 6.23
N LYS A 124 7.81 -12.67 7.11
CA LYS A 124 8.33 -12.21 8.40
C LYS A 124 7.73 -13.02 9.53
N GLY A 125 8.58 -13.32 10.52
CA GLY A 125 8.28 -14.15 11.69
C GLY A 125 7.37 -13.49 12.72
N THR A 126 6.29 -12.85 12.29
CA THR A 126 5.20 -12.41 13.16
C THR A 126 3.95 -12.46 12.31
N GLN A 127 2.91 -13.14 12.80
CA GLN A 127 1.67 -13.40 12.09
C GLN A 127 1.14 -12.15 11.37
N GLY A 128 0.73 -12.30 10.11
CA GLY A 128 -0.03 -11.30 9.38
C GLY A 128 0.79 -10.52 8.36
N GLY A 129 0.65 -10.87 7.08
CA GLY A 129 0.90 -9.93 6.00
C GLY A 129 0.07 -8.67 6.25
N ILE A 130 0.72 -7.51 6.28
CA ILE A 130 0.06 -6.26 6.66
C ILE A 130 -0.91 -5.86 5.54
N LYS A 131 -2.22 -5.87 5.85
CA LYS A 131 -3.29 -5.46 4.94
C LYS A 131 -3.64 -3.99 5.20
N TYR A 132 -3.29 -3.10 4.27
CA TYR A 132 -3.74 -1.70 4.31
C TYR A 132 -5.06 -1.56 3.54
N PHE A 133 -6.13 -1.12 4.22
CA PHE A 133 -7.47 -0.93 3.64
C PHE A 133 -7.83 0.57 3.60
N ARG A 134 -8.35 1.05 2.46
CA ARG A 134 -8.96 2.39 2.33
C ARG A 134 -10.22 2.31 1.47
N ARG A 135 -11.31 2.90 1.94
CA ARG A 135 -12.59 3.04 1.23
C ARG A 135 -12.42 3.80 -0.09
N VAL A 136 -12.67 3.14 -1.22
CA VAL A 136 -12.87 3.79 -2.52
C VAL A 136 -14.29 3.49 -2.98
N ALA A 137 -15.20 4.44 -2.68
CA ALA A 137 -16.58 4.55 -3.15
C ALA A 137 -17.55 3.39 -2.83
N LYS A 138 -18.83 3.75 -2.64
CA LYS A 138 -19.95 2.81 -2.55
C LYS A 138 -20.22 2.27 -3.95
N VAL A 139 -20.15 0.96 -4.15
CA VAL A 139 -20.73 0.34 -5.34
C VAL A 139 -22.25 0.46 -5.18
N PRO A 140 -22.99 1.04 -6.15
CA PRO A 140 -24.44 1.07 -6.08
C PRO A 140 -24.99 -0.37 -6.06
N PRO A 141 -26.09 -0.64 -5.34
CA PRO A 141 -26.69 -1.98 -5.31
C PRO A 141 -27.00 -2.44 -6.73
N LEU A 142 -26.62 -3.67 -7.05
CA LEU A 142 -26.97 -4.30 -8.31
C LEU A 142 -28.49 -4.44 -8.35
N GLU A 143 -29.16 -3.71 -9.24
CA GLU A 143 -30.59 -3.97 -9.47
C GLU A 143 -30.75 -5.41 -9.98
N PRO A 144 -31.76 -6.16 -9.48
CA PRO A 144 -32.02 -7.50 -9.97
C PRO A 144 -32.43 -7.41 -11.45
N SER A 145 -31.49 -7.70 -12.34
CA SER A 145 -31.79 -7.85 -13.77
C SER A 145 -32.76 -9.02 -13.91
N ASN A 146 -33.98 -8.75 -14.38
CA ASN A 146 -34.94 -9.73 -14.85
C ASN A 146 -34.25 -10.74 -15.79
N ARG A 147 -33.82 -11.87 -15.26
CA ARG A 147 -33.40 -13.04 -16.02
C ARG A 147 -34.19 -14.26 -15.54
N GLY A 148 -35.49 -14.15 -15.79
CA GLY A 148 -36.43 -15.25 -15.85
C GLY A 148 -37.09 -15.27 -17.23
N GLN A 149 -36.29 -15.36 -18.30
CA GLN A 149 -36.78 -15.81 -19.61
C GLN A 149 -35.88 -16.95 -20.10
N SER A 150 -36.49 -18.14 -19.97
CA SER A 150 -36.27 -19.39 -20.69
C SER A 150 -35.33 -19.31 -21.88
N ILE A 151 -34.33 -20.21 -21.92
CA ILE A 151 -34.07 -21.12 -23.04
C ILE A 151 -33.44 -22.40 -22.46
N ILE A 152 -34.20 -23.50 -22.55
CA ILE A 152 -33.84 -24.93 -22.73
C ILE A 152 -32.56 -25.46 -22.06
#